data_AF-A0A3M1GGU7-F1
#
_entry.id   AF-A0A3M1GGU7-F1
#
_cell.length_a   1.000
_cell.length_b   1.000
_cell.length_c   1.000
_cell.angle_alpha   90.00
_cell.angle_beta   90.00
_cell.angle_gamma   90.00
#
_symmetry.space_group_name_H-M   'P 1'
#
loop_
_entity.id
_entity.type
_entity.pdbx_description
1 polymer ?
#
loop_
_entity_poly.entity_id
_entity_poly.type
_entity_poly.pdbx_seq_one_letter_code
_entity_poly.pdbx_strand_id
1 'polypeptide(L)'
;MSALPTATLPTVLAAASAVGLQHYIALAALLFAIGFVGVLIRRNTLVVYMSLELMLNAAILATVAFTRYNGTVEGNVFVFFIITVAAAEVAVGLAIIVALFRKRHSVDVGDLATLNN
;
A
#
# COMPACT_ATOMS: atom_id res chain seq x y z
N MET A 1 -21.85 -4.39 -44.29
CA MET A 1 -20.41 -4.04 -44.19
C MET A 1 -20.32 -2.73 -43.41
N SER A 2 -20.54 -2.81 -42.10
CA SER A 2 -20.56 -1.65 -41.19
C SER A 2 -19.12 -1.33 -40.77
N ALA A 3 -18.74 -0.06 -40.91
CA ALA A 3 -17.41 0.45 -40.58
C ALA A 3 -16.96 0.03 -39.19
N LEU A 4 -15.72 -0.47 -39.08
CA LEU A 4 -15.01 -0.57 -37.81
C LEU A 4 -14.97 0.81 -37.12
N PRO A 5 -15.08 0.91 -35.79
CA PRO A 5 -14.88 2.17 -35.08
C PRO A 5 -13.41 2.58 -35.21
N THR A 6 -13.13 3.62 -36.00
CA THR A 6 -11.84 4.28 -36.08
C THR A 6 -11.61 5.11 -34.82
N ALA A 7 -11.13 4.47 -33.75
CA ALA A 7 -10.49 5.18 -32.65
C ALA A 7 -9.23 5.86 -33.21
N THR A 8 -9.28 7.18 -33.42
CA THR A 8 -8.15 7.94 -33.91
C THR A 8 -7.06 7.96 -32.83
N LEU A 9 -5.82 7.68 -33.22
CA LEU A 9 -4.62 7.77 -32.36
C LEU A 9 -4.62 8.94 -31.34
N PRO A 10 -5.10 10.16 -31.67
CA PRO A 10 -5.24 11.26 -30.70
C PRO A 10 -6.20 11.02 -29.53
N THR A 11 -7.28 10.23 -29.67
CA THR A 11 -8.22 10.00 -28.54
C THR A 11 -7.67 9.05 -27.49
N VAL A 12 -6.86 8.06 -27.90
CA VAL A 12 -6.17 7.17 -26.95
C VAL A 12 -5.06 7.93 -26.22
N LEU A 13 -4.33 8.79 -26.94
CA LEU A 13 -3.32 9.66 -26.35
C LEU A 13 -3.94 10.71 -25.40
N ALA A 14 -5.13 11.23 -25.74
CA ALA A 14 -5.90 12.13 -24.87
C ALA A 14 -6.41 11.42 -23.60
N ALA A 15 -6.90 10.18 -23.71
CA ALA A 15 -7.28 9.36 -22.56
C ALA A 15 -6.07 9.01 -21.67
N ALA A 16 -4.91 8.74 -22.27
CA ALA A 16 -3.66 8.55 -21.54
C ALA A 16 -3.20 9.85 -20.82
N SER A 17 -3.45 11.01 -21.42
CA SER A 17 -3.21 12.32 -20.79
C SER A 17 -4.23 12.70 -19.70
N ALA A 18 -5.35 11.96 -19.60
CA ALA A 18 -6.40 12.21 -18.62
C ALA A 18 -6.12 11.59 -17.23
N VAL A 19 -5.06 10.76 -17.10
CA VAL A 19 -4.67 10.18 -15.81
C VAL A 19 -3.96 11.24 -14.95
N GLY A 20 -4.76 12.12 -14.34
CA GLY A 20 -4.31 13.17 -13.43
C GLY A 20 -4.10 12.70 -12.00
N LEU A 21 -3.61 13.61 -11.15
CA LEU A 21 -3.38 13.43 -9.71
C LEU A 21 -4.55 12.74 -9.00
N GLN A 22 -5.79 13.11 -9.32
CA GLN A 22 -6.98 12.56 -8.67
C GLN A 22 -7.10 11.03 -8.81
N HIS A 23 -6.69 10.45 -9.93
CA HIS A 23 -6.74 9.00 -10.13
C HIS A 23 -5.76 8.27 -9.21
N TYR A 24 -4.56 8.82 -9.05
CA TYR A 24 -3.55 8.25 -8.16
C TYR A 24 -3.94 8.38 -6.69
N ILE A 25 -4.53 9.50 -6.28
CA ILE A 25 -5.02 9.69 -4.91
C ILE A 25 -6.23 8.79 -4.64
N ALA A 26 -7.16 8.64 -5.59
CA ALA A 26 -8.27 7.71 -5.45
C ALA A 26 -7.79 6.26 -5.30
N LEU A 27 -6.79 5.85 -6.10
CA LEU A 27 -6.18 4.52 -5.98
C LEU A 27 -5.47 4.34 -4.64
N ALA A 28 -4.69 5.33 -4.19
CA ALA A 28 -4.05 5.29 -2.88
C ALA A 28 -5.08 5.17 -1.74
N ALA A 29 -6.14 5.98 -1.78
CA ALA A 29 -7.22 5.91 -0.78
C ALA A 29 -7.91 4.54 -0.78
N LEU A 30 -8.16 3.95 -1.96
CA LEU A 30 -8.74 2.62 -2.09
C LEU A 30 -7.83 1.54 -1.50
N LEU A 31 -6.54 1.55 -1.85
CA LEU A 31 -5.56 0.59 -1.33
C LEU A 31 -5.39 0.72 0.18
N PHE A 32 -5.36 1.95 0.69
CA PHE A 32 -5.31 2.22 2.13
C PHE A 32 -6.54 1.69 2.84
N ALA A 33 -7.75 1.92 2.30
CA ALA A 33 -8.99 1.41 2.86
C ALA A 33 -9.04 -0.13 2.85
N ILE A 34 -8.57 -0.77 1.77
CA ILE A 34 -8.47 -2.24 1.71
C ILE A 34 -7.52 -2.76 2.79
N GLY A 35 -6.34 -2.15 2.94
CA GLY A 35 -5.40 -2.49 4.00
C GLY A 35 -6.01 -2.28 5.40
N PHE A 36 -6.70 -1.16 5.62
CA PHE A 36 -7.37 -0.86 6.89
C PHE A 36 -8.45 -1.89 7.23
N VAL A 37 -9.31 -2.24 6.28
CA VAL A 37 -10.29 -3.31 6.45
C VAL A 37 -9.61 -4.66 6.70
N GLY A 38 -8.49 -4.93 6.03
CA GLY A 38 -7.65 -6.10 6.26
C GLY A 38 -7.16 -6.19 7.71
N VAL A 39 -6.66 -5.08 8.27
CA VAL A 39 -6.21 -5.01 9.67
C VAL A 39 -7.36 -5.33 10.64
N LEU A 40 -8.58 -4.84 10.39
CA LEU A 40 -9.72 -5.02 11.30
C LEU A 40 -10.31 -6.44 11.28
N ILE A 41 -10.33 -7.08 10.11
CA ILE A 41 -11.05 -8.37 9.92
C ILE A 41 -10.14 -9.57 10.19
N ARG A 42 -8.83 -9.44 9.99
CA ARG A 42 -7.92 -10.58 9.97
C ARG A 42 -7.44 -10.92 11.38
N ARG A 43 -7.61 -12.19 11.74
CA ARG A 43 -7.07 -12.77 13.00
C ARG A 43 -5.65 -13.30 12.88
N ASN A 44 -5.17 -13.54 11.66
CA ASN A 44 -3.80 -14.00 11.46
C ASN A 44 -2.85 -12.81 11.50
N THR A 45 -1.94 -12.80 12.47
CA THR A 45 -0.93 -11.77 12.71
C THR A 45 -0.10 -11.47 11.46
N LEU A 46 0.27 -12.49 10.68
CA LEU A 46 0.99 -12.29 9.41
C LEU A 46 0.13 -11.53 8.38
N VAL A 47 -1.17 -11.81 8.32
CA VAL A 47 -2.06 -11.14 7.36
C VAL A 47 -2.36 -9.71 7.81
N VAL A 48 -2.47 -9.47 9.12
CA VAL A 48 -2.54 -8.10 9.67
C VAL A 48 -1.28 -7.33 9.31
N TYR A 49 -0.10 -7.95 9.46
CA TYR A 49 1.18 -7.34 9.08
C TYR A 49 1.24 -6.97 7.59
N MET A 50 0.85 -7.90 6.70
CA MET A 50 0.76 -7.61 5.26
C MET A 50 -0.24 -6.49 4.92
N SER A 51 -1.31 -6.35 5.73
CA SER A 51 -2.30 -5.29 5.54
C SER A 51 -1.74 -3.92 5.95
N LEU A 52 -0.89 -3.86 6.99
CA LEU A 52 -0.16 -2.63 7.37
C LEU A 52 0.83 -2.22 6.28
N GLU A 53 1.57 -3.17 5.71
CA GLU A 53 2.47 -2.92 4.56
C GLU A 53 1.72 -2.38 3.34
N LEU A 54 0.51 -2.88 3.08
CA LEU A 54 -0.34 -2.36 2.01
C LEU A 54 -0.78 -0.90 2.28
N MET A 55 -1.11 -0.57 3.53
CA MET A 55 -1.44 0.81 3.94
C MET A 55 -0.24 1.75 3.78
N LEU A 56 0.97 1.30 4.18
CA LEU A 56 2.21 2.07 4.02
C LEU A 56 2.53 2.29 2.53
N ASN A 57 2.39 1.25 1.69
CA ASN A 57 2.58 1.39 0.23
C ASN A 57 1.56 2.35 -0.41
N ALA A 58 0.31 2.36 0.07
CA ALA A 58 -0.69 3.32 -0.39
C ALA A 58 -0.31 4.77 -0.04
N ALA A 59 0.22 5.00 1.16
CA ALA A 59 0.73 6.32 1.57
C ALA A 59 1.95 6.76 0.73
N ILE A 60 2.85 5.83 0.41
CA ILE A 60 3.99 6.08 -0.49
C ILE A 60 3.49 6.46 -1.89
N LEU A 61 2.50 5.74 -2.43
CA LEU A 61 1.88 6.06 -3.72
C LEU A 61 1.29 7.48 -3.74
N ALA A 62 0.54 7.88 -2.70
CA ALA A 62 0.01 9.23 -2.59
C ALA A 62 1.14 10.28 -2.56
N THR A 63 2.21 10.01 -1.81
CA THR A 63 3.38 10.89 -1.71
C THR A 63 4.11 11.05 -3.05
N VAL A 64 4.30 9.95 -3.80
CA VAL A 64 4.86 9.99 -5.16
C VAL A 64 3.97 10.80 -6.10
N ALA A 65 2.65 10.62 -6.01
CA ALA A 65 1.70 11.35 -6.85
C ALA A 65 1.76 12.86 -6.61
N PHE A 66 1.82 13.29 -5.34
CA PHE A 66 1.98 14.71 -4.98
C PHE A 66 3.34 15.25 -5.40
N THR A 67 4.41 14.48 -5.22
CA THR A 67 5.76 14.86 -5.65
C THR A 67 5.80 15.11 -7.16
N ARG A 68 5.20 14.20 -7.95
CA ARG A 68 5.10 14.35 -9.40
C ARG A 68 4.25 15.55 -9.79
N TYR A 69 3.17 15.84 -9.07
CA TYR A 69 2.31 17.00 -9.33
C TYR A 69 3.01 18.33 -9.04
N ASN A 70 3.76 18.41 -7.94
CA ASN A 70 4.50 19.62 -7.55
C ASN A 70 5.82 19.81 -8.33
N GLY A 71 6.32 18.78 -9.00
CA GLY A 71 7.56 18.84 -9.80
C GLY A 71 8.83 18.96 -8.96
N THR A 72 8.77 18.69 -7.65
CA THR A 72 9.89 18.86 -6.71
C THR A 72 10.73 17.59 -6.61
N VAL A 73 12.06 17.71 -6.69
CA VAL A 73 12.97 16.56 -6.53
C VAL A 73 13.06 16.09 -5.07
N GLU A 74 12.88 17.00 -4.11
CA GLU A 74 12.94 16.73 -2.66
C GLU A 74 11.90 15.68 -2.22
N GLY A 75 10.70 15.72 -2.77
CA GLY A 75 9.66 14.73 -2.49
C GLY A 75 10.06 13.31 -2.93
N ASN A 76 10.87 13.17 -3.98
CA ASN A 76 11.35 11.85 -4.42
C ASN A 76 12.38 11.29 -3.43
N VAL A 77 13.24 12.14 -2.88
CA VAL A 77 14.20 11.75 -1.82
C VAL A 77 13.46 11.27 -0.57
N PHE A 78 12.39 11.98 -0.19
CA PHE A 78 11.55 11.56 0.93
C PHE A 78 10.87 10.21 0.70
N VAL A 79 10.39 9.94 -0.52
CA VAL A 79 9.83 8.62 -0.89
C VAL A 79 10.87 7.51 -0.72
N PHE A 80 12.11 7.70 -1.18
CA PHE A 80 13.17 6.71 -0.98
C PHE A 80 13.45 6.47 0.50
N PHE A 81 13.45 7.51 1.32
CA PHE A 81 13.59 7.38 2.76
C PHE A 81 12.48 6.51 3.37
N ILE A 82 11.21 6.75 3.02
CA ILE A 82 10.08 5.92 3.49
C ILE A 82 10.26 4.46 3.08
N ILE A 83 10.65 4.18 1.82
CA ILE A 83 10.88 2.81 1.35
C ILE A 83 11.99 2.12 2.17
N THR A 84 13.08 2.82 2.49
CA THR A 84 14.15 2.25 3.33
C THR A 84 13.69 1.98 4.76
N VAL A 85 12.87 2.85 5.34
CA VAL A 85 12.27 2.65 6.67
C VAL A 85 11.30 1.46 6.64
N ALA A 86 10.46 1.35 5.61
CA ALA A 86 9.54 0.22 5.43
C ALA A 86 10.31 -1.12 5.31
N ALA A 87 11.44 -1.14 4.58
CA ALA A 87 12.28 -2.33 4.50
C ALA A 87 12.86 -2.74 5.87
N ALA A 88 13.28 -1.77 6.68
CA ALA A 88 13.75 -2.01 8.04
C ALA A 88 12.61 -2.51 8.96
N GLU A 89 11.42 -1.93 8.83
CA GLU A 89 10.21 -2.35 9.54
C GLU A 89 9.86 -3.81 9.22
N VAL A 90 9.82 -4.20 7.95
CA VAL A 90 9.59 -5.59 7.49
C VAL A 90 10.57 -6.59 8.09
N ALA A 91 11.85 -6.24 8.14
CA ALA A 91 12.85 -7.10 8.76
C ALA A 91 12.56 -7.32 10.25
N VAL A 92 12.26 -6.25 10.99
CA VAL A 92 11.98 -6.31 12.44
C VAL A 92 10.63 -6.98 12.72
N GLY A 93 9.58 -6.60 12.01
CA GLY A 93 8.22 -7.12 12.16
C GLY A 93 8.18 -8.63 11.91
N LEU A 94 8.77 -9.10 10.81
CA LEU A 94 8.84 -10.54 10.54
C LEU A 94 9.70 -11.28 11.57
N ALA A 95 10.82 -10.71 12.02
CA ALA A 95 11.64 -11.33 13.06
C ALA A 95 10.84 -11.54 14.37
N ILE A 96 10.04 -10.55 14.77
CA ILE A 96 9.14 -10.65 15.94
C ILE A 96 8.07 -11.72 15.70
N ILE A 97 7.40 -11.70 14.54
CA ILE A 97 6.32 -12.66 14.24
C ILE A 97 6.87 -14.10 14.23
N VAL A 98 8.04 -14.34 13.65
CA VAL A 98 8.70 -15.66 13.65
C VAL A 98 9.08 -16.08 15.08
N ALA A 99 9.60 -15.16 15.89
CA ALA A 99 9.91 -15.45 17.29
C ALA A 99 8.66 -15.80 18.11
N LEU A 100 7.54 -15.09 17.87
CA LEU A 100 6.25 -15.39 18.48
C LEU A 100 5.70 -16.74 18.04
N PHE A 101 5.76 -17.03 16.73
CA PHE A 101 5.32 -18.32 16.19
C PHE A 101 6.12 -19.49 16.79
N ARG A 102 7.43 -19.33 16.97
CA ARG A 102 8.26 -20.35 17.62
C ARG A 102 7.89 -20.59 19.09
N LYS A 103 7.38 -19.57 19.80
CA LYS A 103 6.99 -19.68 21.22
C LYS A 103 5.57 -20.19 21.41
N ARG A 104 4.64 -19.83 20.52
CA ARG A 104 3.21 -20.09 20.67
C ARG A 104 2.66 -21.13 19.70
N HIS A 105 3.42 -21.51 18.67
CA HIS A 105 2.98 -22.37 17.56
C HIS A 105 1.67 -21.92 16.87
N SER A 106 1.27 -20.67 17.09
CA SER A 106 0.06 -20.04 16.57
C SER A 106 0.39 -18.66 16.02
N VAL A 107 -0.34 -18.26 14.98
CA VAL A 107 -0.28 -16.92 14.38
C VAL A 107 -1.57 -16.12 14.67
N ASP A 108 -2.48 -16.63 15.50
CA ASP A 108 -3.70 -15.91 15.86
C ASP A 108 -3.37 -14.74 16.81
N VAL A 109 -3.89 -13.55 16.48
CA VAL A 109 -3.75 -12.33 17.28
C VAL A 109 -4.43 -12.50 18.65
N GLY A 110 -5.49 -13.30 18.76
CA GLY A 110 -6.19 -13.57 20.02
C GLY A 110 -5.32 -14.26 21.07
N ASP A 111 -4.40 -15.13 20.63
CA ASP A 111 -3.49 -15.86 21.51
C ASP A 111 -2.38 -14.96 22.10
N LEU A 112 -2.26 -13.73 21.59
CA LEU A 112 -1.32 -12.72 22.09
C LEU A 112 -1.89 -11.95 23.30
N ALA A 113 -3.20 -11.99 23.53
CA ALA A 113 -3.89 -11.25 24.59
C ALA A 113 -3.80 -11.96 25.95
N THR A 114 -2.59 -12.08 26.50
CA THR A 114 -2.36 -12.74 27.81
C THR A 114 -2.26 -11.77 29.00
N LEU A 115 -2.48 -10.47 28.78
CA LEU A 115 -2.51 -9.45 29.83
C LEU A 115 -3.97 -9.06 30.14
N ASN A 116 -4.69 -9.95 30.82
CA ASN A 116 -5.93 -9.61 31.49
C ASN A 116 -5.62 -9.55 32.99
N ASN A 117 -5.89 -8.40 33.62
CA ASN A 117 -5.94 -8.29 35.09
C ASN A 117 -7.23 -8.90 35.61
#